data_AF-V5GKJ0-F1
#
_entry.id   AF-V5GKJ0-F1
#
_cell.length_a   1.000
_cell.length_b   1.000
_cell.length_c   1.000
_cell.angle_alpha   90.00
_cell.angle_beta   90.00
_cell.angle_gamma   90.00
#
_symmetry.space_group_name_H-M   'P 1'
#
loop_
_entity.id
_entity.type
_entity.pdbx_description
1 polymer ?
#
loop_
_entity_poly.entity_id
_entity_poly.type
_entity_poly.pdbx_seq_one_letter_code
_entity_poly.pdbx_strand_id
1 'polypeptide(L)'
;HLTEDELNVYEAGESFVQSLIMNLETLLSSFKDILTSSNYDCFTQVLTTEVTQRFEKVILKSTFNRLGGLVLDKEVRTLAGYITTTTSWSVRDKFARLTQIATVLNLEQLSEIHDYWGNHDSALTWRLTPTELKGVLALRTDFKGDEIRRLKL
;
A
#
# COMPACT_ATOMS: atom_id res chain seq x y z
N HIS A 1 15.15 -1.99 9.74
CA HIS A 1 15.70 -2.92 8.72
C HIS A 1 15.25 -4.30 9.13
N LEU A 2 14.52 -5.03 8.27
CA LEU A 2 13.90 -6.32 8.63
C LEU A 2 14.84 -7.47 8.28
N THR A 3 15.15 -8.35 9.22
CA THR A 3 15.95 -9.57 8.97
C THR A 3 15.07 -10.76 8.57
N GLU A 4 15.68 -11.85 8.06
CA GLU A 4 14.94 -13.09 7.76
C GLU A 4 14.32 -13.71 9.02
N ASP A 5 15.02 -13.69 10.15
CA ASP A 5 14.50 -14.20 11.43
C ASP A 5 13.30 -13.37 11.91
N GLU A 6 13.39 -12.04 11.82
CA GLU A 6 12.27 -11.15 12.15
C GLU A 6 11.09 -11.36 11.19
N LEU A 7 11.34 -11.60 9.90
CA LEU A 7 10.30 -11.95 8.94
C LEU A 7 9.64 -13.28 9.30
N ASN A 8 10.41 -14.31 9.65
CA ASN A 8 9.87 -15.61 10.05
C ASN A 8 8.98 -15.49 11.30
N VAL A 9 9.42 -14.69 12.29
CA VAL A 9 8.61 -14.38 13.48
C VAL A 9 7.34 -13.63 13.10
N TYR A 10 7.44 -12.65 12.18
CA TYR A 10 6.29 -11.90 11.69
C TYR A 10 5.26 -12.78 11.00
N GLU A 11 5.70 -13.70 10.14
CA GLU A 11 4.81 -14.59 9.39
C GLU A 11 4.22 -15.72 10.25
N ALA A 12 4.90 -16.11 11.34
CA ALA A 12 4.38 -17.08 12.30
C ALA A 12 3.33 -16.48 13.25
N GLY A 13 3.36 -15.16 13.46
CA GLY A 13 2.46 -14.44 14.35
C GLY A 13 1.24 -13.82 13.67
N GLU A 14 0.45 -13.09 14.46
CA GLU A 14 -0.59 -12.22 13.93
C GLU A 14 0.05 -10.95 13.35
N SER A 15 -0.10 -10.77 12.03
CA SER A 15 0.41 -9.62 11.30
C SER A 15 -0.41 -8.36 11.57
N PHE A 16 0.21 -7.19 11.38
CA PHE A 16 -0.48 -5.89 11.53
C PHE A 16 -1.75 -5.81 10.67
N VAL A 17 -1.66 -6.23 9.40
CA VAL A 17 -2.81 -6.20 8.48
C VAL A 17 -3.94 -7.13 8.93
N GLN A 18 -3.65 -8.28 9.53
CA GLN A 18 -4.67 -9.19 10.06
C GLN A 18 -5.42 -8.55 11.23
N SER A 19 -4.71 -7.98 12.20
CA SER A 19 -5.34 -7.27 13.31
C SER A 19 -6.15 -6.06 12.82
N LEU A 20 -5.66 -5.32 11.83
CA LEU A 20 -6.41 -4.23 11.20
C LEU A 20 -7.71 -4.73 10.57
N ILE A 21 -7.66 -5.83 9.82
CA ILE A 21 -8.84 -6.44 9.19
C ILE A 21 -9.85 -6.88 10.24
N MET A 22 -9.44 -7.55 11.32
CA MET A 22 -10.36 -7.96 12.39
C MET A 22 -11.08 -6.77 13.04
N ASN A 23 -10.36 -5.66 13.26
CA ASN A 23 -10.94 -4.43 13.80
C ASN A 23 -11.91 -3.78 12.81
N LEU A 24 -11.57 -3.76 11.52
CA LEU A 24 -12.46 -3.26 10.46
C LEU A 24 -13.71 -4.13 10.33
N GLU A 25 -13.59 -5.45 10.44
CA GLU A 25 -14.73 -6.37 10.40
C GLU A 25 -15.70 -6.15 11.55
N THR A 26 -15.16 -5.98 12.76
CA THR A 26 -15.96 -5.65 13.95
C THR A 26 -16.70 -4.32 13.76
N LEU A 27 -16.01 -3.30 13.22
CA LEU A 27 -16.62 -2.01 12.92
C LEU A 27 -17.72 -2.12 11.87
N LEU A 28 -17.42 -2.76 10.73
CA LEU A 28 -18.32 -2.85 9.58
C LEU A 28 -19.57 -3.68 9.89
N SER A 29 -19.42 -4.82 10.58
CA SER A 29 -20.54 -5.66 11.01
C SER A 29 -21.53 -4.91 11.91
N SER A 30 -21.03 -4.02 12.77
CA SER A 30 -21.87 -3.20 13.66
C SER A 30 -22.81 -2.23 12.92
N PHE A 31 -22.50 -1.88 11.67
CA PHE A 31 -23.33 -0.96 10.87
C PHE A 31 -24.13 -1.66 9.74
N LYS A 32 -23.79 -2.90 9.42
CA LYS A 32 -24.32 -3.61 8.24
C LYS A 32 -25.84 -3.80 8.28
N ASP A 33 -26.38 -4.11 9.44
CA ASP A 33 -27.82 -4.38 9.63
C ASP A 33 -28.61 -3.13 10.07
N ILE A 34 -27.92 -2.02 10.34
CA ILE A 34 -28.52 -0.77 10.83
C ILE A 34 -28.67 0.26 9.71
N LEU A 35 -27.74 0.27 8.75
CA LEU A 35 -27.77 1.19 7.62
C LEU A 35 -28.52 0.59 6.43
N THR A 36 -29.15 1.44 5.64
CA THR A 36 -29.61 1.05 4.30
C THR A 36 -28.40 0.70 3.43
N SER A 37 -28.57 -0.14 2.40
CA SER A 37 -27.48 -0.55 1.52
C SER A 37 -26.71 0.65 0.92
N SER A 38 -27.43 1.69 0.50
CA SER A 38 -26.81 2.91 -0.04
C SER A 38 -25.99 3.67 1.00
N ASN A 39 -26.48 3.77 2.24
CA ASN A 39 -25.73 4.43 3.32
C ASN A 39 -24.52 3.60 3.75
N TYR A 40 -24.64 2.27 3.76
CA TYR A 40 -23.53 1.35 4.05
C TYR A 40 -22.45 1.44 2.96
N ASP A 41 -22.83 1.50 1.69
CA ASP A 41 -21.89 1.69 0.58
C ASP A 41 -21.16 3.04 0.70
N CYS A 42 -21.85 4.14 1.02
CA CYS A 42 -21.23 5.43 1.27
C CYS A 42 -20.26 5.38 2.47
N PHE A 43 -20.68 4.76 3.57
CA PHE A 43 -19.86 4.57 4.76
C PHE A 43 -18.57 3.78 4.46
N THR A 44 -18.67 2.66 3.75
CA THR A 44 -17.50 1.85 3.37
C THR A 44 -16.55 2.61 2.44
N GLN A 45 -17.05 3.47 1.54
CA GLN A 45 -16.20 4.33 0.71
C GLN A 45 -15.42 5.37 1.53
N VAL A 46 -16.06 6.02 2.49
CA VAL A 46 -15.42 6.98 3.40
C VAL A 46 -14.38 6.27 4.26
N LEU A 47 -14.76 5.14 4.87
CA LEU A 47 -13.86 4.33 5.69
C LEU A 47 -12.64 3.87 4.89
N THR A 48 -12.84 3.32 3.69
CA THR A 48 -11.73 2.86 2.84
C THR A 48 -10.80 4.01 2.49
N THR A 49 -11.35 5.19 2.16
CA THR A 49 -10.54 6.38 1.87
C THR A 49 -9.68 6.78 3.07
N GLU A 50 -10.25 6.78 4.28
CA GLU A 50 -9.50 7.14 5.48
C GLU A 50 -8.44 6.10 5.85
N VAL A 51 -8.76 4.81 5.72
CA VAL A 51 -7.80 3.73 5.95
C VAL A 51 -6.62 3.86 5.01
N THR A 52 -6.85 4.03 3.69
CA THR A 52 -5.74 4.10 2.73
C THR A 52 -4.89 5.35 2.93
N GLN A 53 -5.50 6.52 3.22
CA GLN A 53 -4.77 7.75 3.51
C GLN A 53 -3.93 7.66 4.79
N ARG A 54 -4.46 7.05 5.86
CA ARG A 54 -3.70 6.86 7.11
C ARG A 54 -2.56 5.87 6.92
N PHE A 55 -2.80 4.80 6.18
CA PHE A 55 -1.76 3.81 5.90
C PHE A 55 -0.63 4.44 5.08
N GLU A 56 -0.96 5.22 4.05
CA GLU A 56 0.03 5.97 3.26
C GLU A 56 0.87 6.89 4.15
N LYS A 57 0.24 7.68 5.03
CA LYS A 57 0.95 8.58 5.96
C LYS A 57 1.93 7.84 6.89
N VAL A 58 1.59 6.62 7.31
CA VAL A 58 2.47 5.81 8.15
C VAL A 58 3.63 5.25 7.33
N ILE A 59 3.37 4.72 6.13
CA ILE A 59 4.40 4.22 5.22
C ILE A 59 5.45 5.29 4.94
N LEU A 60 5.02 6.53 4.67
CA LEU A 60 5.92 7.67 4.39
C LEU A 60 6.77 8.11 5.59
N LYS A 61 6.52 7.58 6.79
CA LYS A 61 7.33 7.80 8.00
C LYS A 61 8.19 6.58 8.38
N SER A 62 8.07 5.50 7.62
CA SER A 62 8.77 4.24 7.85
C SER A 62 10.02 4.14 6.98
N THR A 63 10.89 3.18 7.31
CA THR A 63 12.07 2.84 6.52
C THR A 63 12.00 1.38 6.11
N PHE A 64 12.39 1.07 4.88
CA PHE A 64 12.27 -0.25 4.29
C PHE A 64 13.63 -0.76 3.79
N ASN A 65 13.81 -2.06 3.86
CA ASN A 65 14.74 -2.80 3.00
C ASN A 65 13.92 -3.66 2.04
N ARG A 66 14.57 -4.49 1.22
CA ARG A 66 13.90 -5.37 0.26
C ARG A 66 12.82 -6.26 0.89
N LEU A 67 13.11 -6.87 2.04
CA LEU A 67 12.18 -7.74 2.77
C LEU A 67 10.97 -6.95 3.30
N GLY A 68 11.21 -5.78 3.91
CA GLY A 68 10.12 -4.91 4.34
C GLY A 68 9.21 -4.46 3.19
N GLY A 69 9.78 -4.25 2.00
CA GLY A 69 9.01 -3.97 0.77
C GLY A 69 8.07 -5.13 0.38
N LEU A 70 8.55 -6.38 0.46
CA LEU A 70 7.71 -7.57 0.21
C LEU A 70 6.56 -7.69 1.20
N VAL A 71 6.85 -7.47 2.48
CA VAL A 71 5.83 -7.50 3.54
C VAL A 71 4.76 -6.47 3.24
N LEU A 72 5.15 -5.22 2.97
CA LEU A 72 4.20 -4.16 2.67
C LEU A 72 3.33 -4.47 1.44
N ASP A 73 3.91 -5.01 0.37
CA ASP A 73 3.15 -5.43 -0.82
C ASP A 73 2.09 -6.48 -0.46
N LYS A 74 2.46 -7.50 0.32
CA LYS A 74 1.55 -8.54 0.82
C LYS A 74 0.44 -7.93 1.67
N GLU A 75 0.76 -6.99 2.57
CA GLU A 75 -0.23 -6.31 3.41
C GLU A 75 -1.21 -5.46 2.60
N VAL A 76 -0.71 -4.63 1.68
CA VAL A 76 -1.57 -3.79 0.82
C VAL A 76 -2.53 -4.65 0.00
N ARG A 77 -2.04 -5.76 -0.59
CA ARG A 77 -2.89 -6.71 -1.33
C ARG A 77 -3.92 -7.41 -0.42
N THR A 78 -3.52 -7.81 0.77
CA THR A 78 -4.40 -8.49 1.73
C THR A 78 -5.53 -7.56 2.18
N LEU A 79 -5.22 -6.32 2.53
CA LEU A 79 -6.19 -5.30 2.91
C LEU A 79 -7.14 -4.96 1.74
N ALA A 80 -6.60 -4.76 0.53
CA ALA A 80 -7.42 -4.51 -0.66
C ALA A 80 -8.37 -5.68 -0.96
N GLY A 81 -7.89 -6.91 -0.80
CA GLY A 81 -8.71 -8.12 -0.95
C GLY A 81 -9.88 -8.15 0.03
N TYR A 82 -9.63 -7.89 1.31
CA TYR A 82 -10.67 -7.83 2.33
C TYR A 82 -11.73 -6.75 2.05
N ILE A 83 -11.32 -5.53 1.69
CA ILE A 83 -12.29 -4.46 1.38
C ILE A 83 -13.10 -4.82 0.13
N THR A 84 -12.47 -5.46 -0.86
CA THR A 84 -13.17 -5.93 -2.08
C THR A 84 -14.27 -6.93 -1.75
N THR A 85 -14.05 -7.87 -0.83
CA THR A 85 -15.08 -8.84 -0.44
C THR A 85 -16.20 -8.23 0.40
N THR A 86 -15.96 -7.06 0.99
CA THR A 86 -16.90 -6.40 1.92
C THR A 86 -17.71 -5.27 1.25
N THR A 87 -17.45 -4.97 -0.02
CA THR A 87 -18.05 -3.83 -0.74
C THR A 87 -18.63 -4.24 -2.10
N SER A 88 -19.58 -3.45 -2.61
CA SER A 88 -20.23 -3.65 -3.91
C SER A 88 -19.53 -2.90 -5.06
N TRP A 89 -18.57 -2.03 -4.74
CA TRP A 89 -17.93 -1.08 -5.65
C TRP A 89 -16.43 -1.38 -5.81
N SER A 90 -15.80 -0.80 -6.84
CA SER A 90 -14.39 -1.09 -7.12
C SER A 90 -13.44 -0.33 -6.20
N VAL A 91 -12.64 -1.06 -5.42
CA VAL A 91 -11.63 -0.48 -4.52
C VAL A 91 -10.39 0.07 -5.23
N ARG A 92 -10.22 -0.24 -6.52
CA ARG A 92 -8.99 0.00 -7.30
C ARG A 92 -8.52 1.46 -7.20
N ASP A 93 -9.43 2.41 -7.36
CA ASP A 93 -9.13 3.83 -7.32
C ASP A 93 -8.56 4.27 -5.95
N LYS A 94 -9.17 3.77 -4.87
CA LYS A 94 -8.81 4.11 -3.49
C LYS A 94 -7.47 3.51 -3.04
N PHE A 95 -7.09 2.38 -3.62
CA PHE A 95 -5.82 1.71 -3.32
C PHE A 95 -4.68 2.04 -4.30
N ALA A 96 -4.97 2.68 -5.43
CA ALA A 96 -3.99 2.87 -6.50
C ALA A 96 -2.67 3.50 -6.04
N ARG A 97 -2.71 4.51 -5.15
CA ARG A 97 -1.49 5.12 -4.59
C ARG A 97 -0.72 4.15 -3.71
N LEU A 98 -1.38 3.43 -2.80
CA LEU A 98 -0.72 2.42 -1.96
C LEU A 98 -0.10 1.30 -2.78
N THR A 99 -0.79 0.82 -3.81
CA THR A 99 -0.25 -0.20 -4.73
C THR A 99 0.99 0.32 -5.44
N GLN A 100 0.97 1.56 -5.94
CA GLN A 100 2.14 2.18 -6.59
C GLN A 100 3.31 2.34 -5.61
N ILE A 101 3.05 2.78 -4.38
CA ILE A 101 4.05 2.89 -3.32
C ILE A 101 4.66 1.50 -3.01
N ALA A 102 3.84 0.48 -2.86
CA ALA A 102 4.29 -0.89 -2.63
C ALA A 102 5.15 -1.40 -3.80
N THR A 103 4.75 -1.17 -5.05
CA THR A 103 5.55 -1.52 -6.24
C THR A 103 6.93 -0.86 -6.20
N VAL A 104 7.01 0.44 -5.91
CA VAL A 104 8.27 1.18 -5.83
C VAL A 104 9.16 0.67 -4.69
N LEU A 105 8.58 0.37 -3.53
CA LEU A 105 9.33 -0.18 -2.39
C LEU A 105 9.74 -1.64 -2.59
N ASN A 106 9.16 -2.33 -3.57
CA ASN A 106 9.44 -3.73 -3.89
C ASN A 106 10.50 -3.92 -5.00
N LEU A 107 11.00 -2.83 -5.60
CA LEU A 107 12.04 -2.90 -6.64
C LEU A 107 13.32 -3.53 -6.09
N GLU A 108 13.99 -4.37 -6.87
CA GLU A 108 15.30 -4.92 -6.51
C GLU A 108 16.40 -3.91 -6.76
N GLN A 109 16.29 -3.17 -7.85
CA GLN A 109 17.27 -2.17 -8.28
C GLN A 109 16.60 -0.87 -8.68
N LEU A 110 17.30 0.24 -8.47
CA LEU A 110 16.78 1.57 -8.78
C LEU A 110 16.43 1.74 -10.26
N SER A 111 17.16 1.07 -11.16
CA SER A 111 16.95 1.14 -12.62
C SER A 111 15.62 0.57 -13.08
N GLU A 112 15.04 -0.38 -12.34
CA GLU A 112 13.77 -1.03 -12.67
C GLU A 112 12.62 -0.02 -12.71
N ILE A 113 12.76 1.15 -12.07
CA ILE A 113 11.73 2.19 -12.13
C ILE A 113 11.43 2.62 -13.57
N HIS A 114 12.40 2.52 -14.48
CA HIS A 114 12.24 2.89 -15.89
C HIS A 114 11.36 1.90 -16.67
N ASP A 115 11.16 0.69 -16.17
CA ASP A 115 10.24 -0.28 -16.78
C ASP A 115 8.77 0.13 -16.56
N TYR A 116 8.52 0.90 -15.49
CA TYR A 116 7.20 1.37 -15.10
C TYR A 116 6.95 2.84 -15.42
N TRP A 117 7.97 3.69 -15.33
CA TRP A 117 7.84 5.13 -15.45
C TRP A 117 8.18 5.64 -16.86
N GLY A 118 7.33 6.50 -17.41
CA GLY A 118 7.53 7.08 -18.75
C GLY A 118 7.19 6.16 -19.92
N ASN A 119 6.80 4.91 -19.64
CA ASN A 119 6.30 4.00 -20.66
C ASN A 119 4.83 4.33 -20.97
N HIS A 120 4.60 4.98 -22.12
CA HIS A 120 3.26 5.39 -22.58
C HIS A 120 2.31 4.20 -22.84
N ASP A 121 2.85 3.01 -23.07
CA ASP A 121 2.09 1.77 -23.26
C ASP A 121 1.90 0.97 -21.96
N SER A 122 2.40 1.48 -20.83
CA SER A 122 2.16 0.81 -19.54
C SER A 122 0.68 0.90 -19.16
N ALA A 123 0.12 -0.24 -18.75
CA ALA A 123 -1.24 -0.30 -18.20
C ALA A 123 -1.38 0.44 -16.85
N LEU A 124 -0.29 0.99 -16.31
CA LEU A 124 -0.21 1.64 -15.02
C LEU A 124 -0.25 3.16 -15.17
N THR A 125 -1.40 3.77 -14.94
CA THR A 125 -1.50 5.23 -14.81
C THR A 125 -0.97 5.68 -13.44
N TRP A 126 0.19 6.33 -13.42
CA TRP A 126 0.80 6.86 -12.20
C TRP A 126 -0.06 7.95 -11.55
N ARG A 127 -0.24 7.83 -10.23
CA ARG A 127 -0.89 8.83 -9.35
C ARG A 127 0.08 9.53 -8.43
N LEU A 128 1.33 9.05 -8.40
CA LEU A 128 2.44 9.71 -7.72
C LEU A 128 3.10 10.67 -8.71
N THR A 129 3.40 11.87 -8.22
CA THR A 129 4.28 12.81 -8.92
C THR A 129 5.73 12.31 -8.91
N PRO A 130 6.60 12.80 -9.82
CA PRO A 130 8.04 12.48 -9.77
C PRO A 130 8.68 12.75 -8.40
N THR A 131 8.27 13.83 -7.74
CA THR A 131 8.79 14.20 -6.41
C THR A 131 8.34 13.22 -5.34
N GLU A 132 7.06 12.83 -5.33
CA GLU A 132 6.57 11.80 -4.41
C GLU A 132 7.26 10.45 -4.65
N LEU A 133 7.45 10.07 -5.92
CA LEU A 133 8.11 8.83 -6.28
C LEU A 133 9.57 8.78 -5.79
N LYS A 134 10.32 9.86 -5.96
CA LYS A 134 11.67 10.00 -5.36
C LYS A 134 11.63 9.95 -3.84
N GLY A 135 10.62 10.54 -3.21
CA GLY A 135 10.39 10.45 -1.76
C GLY A 135 10.17 9.01 -1.29
N VAL A 136 9.36 8.24 -2.01
CA VAL A 136 9.11 6.81 -1.71
C VAL A 136 10.37 5.98 -1.90
N LEU A 137 11.12 6.19 -3.00
CA LEU A 137 12.41 5.52 -3.22
C LEU A 137 13.40 5.80 -2.08
N ALA A 138 13.38 7.01 -1.51
CA ALA A 138 14.25 7.38 -0.40
C ALA A 138 13.91 6.67 0.93
N LEU A 139 12.75 6.00 1.04
CA LEU A 139 12.43 5.17 2.20
C LEU A 139 13.22 3.84 2.18
N ARG A 140 13.82 3.45 1.04
CA ARG A 140 14.66 2.26 0.92
C ARG A 140 16.08 2.55 1.42
N THR A 141 16.45 1.92 2.53
CA THR A 141 17.74 2.14 3.21
C THR A 141 18.94 1.71 2.38
N ASP A 142 18.74 0.84 1.40
CA ASP A 142 19.74 0.28 0.50
C ASP A 142 19.87 1.05 -0.82
N PHE A 143 18.98 2.01 -1.11
CA PHE A 143 19.10 2.90 -2.27
C PHE A 143 19.83 4.19 -1.91
N LYS A 144 20.82 4.57 -2.72
CA LYS A 144 21.62 5.77 -2.44
C LYS A 144 20.89 7.03 -2.86
N GLY A 145 20.78 8.00 -1.94
CA GLY A 145 20.11 9.28 -2.19
C GLY A 145 20.64 10.04 -3.42
N ASP A 146 21.95 9.99 -3.69
CA ASP A 146 22.54 10.61 -4.88
C ASP A 146 22.12 9.95 -6.20
N GLU A 147 21.88 8.65 -6.20
CA GLU A 147 21.39 7.92 -7.37
C GLU A 147 19.90 8.25 -7.60
N ILE A 148 19.09 8.27 -6.53
CA ILE A 148 17.68 8.68 -6.59
C ILE A 148 17.53 10.11 -7.15
N ARG A 149 18.37 11.05 -6.69
CA ARG A 149 18.35 12.45 -7.16
C ARG A 149 18.60 12.55 -8.66
N ARG A 150 19.51 11.73 -9.20
CA ARG A 150 19.92 11.72 -10.61
C ARG A 150 18.91 11.04 -11.55
N LEU A 151 17.91 10.33 -11.03
CA LEU A 151 16.84 9.74 -11.86
C LEU A 151 16.11 10.81 -12.68
N LYS A 152 15.91 10.49 -13.96
CA LYS A 152 15.07 11.25 -14.88
C LYS A 152 13.69 10.59 -14.91
N LEU A 153 12.74 11.22 -14.24
CA LEU A 153 11.33 10.85 -14.15
C LEU A 153 10.52 12.00 -14.77
#